data_AF-A0ABD3JVW0-F1
#
_entry.id   AF-A0ABD3JVW0-F1
#
_cell.length_a   1.000
_cell.length_b   1.000
_cell.length_c   1.000
_cell.angle_alpha   90.00
_cell.angle_beta   90.00
_cell.angle_gamma   90.00
#
_symmetry.space_group_name_H-M   'P 1'
#
loop_
_entity.id
_entity.type
_entity.pdbx_description
1 polymer ?
#
loop_
_entity_poly.entity_id
_entity_poly.type
_entity_poly.pdbx_seq_one_letter_code
_entity_poly.pdbx_strand_id
1 'polypeptide(L)'
;MSSSACGRIVVGLRFSHRIAGMHTMSSFLSMWATACRTSINKVIHPCFDISSIFPPSDLTKLELPFMFDSQSISKLKAAAKRGGFDSGREPSRVELVTALSSIALLDIAKLKNTQSKPLLIAHTVNLRGRTDLLWHENSCGNLYMVVHWKSAVEFNGMVNVICDMISDAKTKYATIIDKEKLCSTMVNSQIEFIKSVSIDEEFVIVFSGRCRYRPYENDFGWGKPVFVSNKSVNFRLIVLIDDEERGGVNAWITIKKKKEEEMVLLKQDVEFWGKLSKKS
;
A
#
# COMPACT_ATOMS: atom_id res chain seq x y z
N MET A 1 -4.62 -18.49 16.65
CA MET A 1 -3.39 -18.82 17.40
C MET A 1 -3.14 -20.30 17.18
N SER A 2 -1.99 -20.65 16.64
CA SER A 2 -1.63 -22.05 16.37
C SER A 2 -0.33 -22.38 17.10
N SER A 3 -0.31 -23.50 17.83
CA SER A 3 0.89 -24.05 18.44
C SER A 3 1.56 -25.04 17.47
N SER A 4 2.89 -24.96 17.34
CA SER A 4 3.67 -25.95 16.61
C SER A 4 4.12 -27.09 17.54
N ALA A 5 4.54 -28.22 16.97
CA ALA A 5 5.07 -29.37 17.72
C ALA A 5 6.29 -29.03 18.62
N CYS A 6 6.94 -27.88 18.39
CA CYS A 6 8.07 -27.38 19.19
C CYS A 6 7.68 -26.28 20.20
N GLY A 7 6.39 -26.10 20.49
CA GLY A 7 5.91 -25.12 21.48
C GLY A 7 5.99 -23.66 21.03
N ARG A 8 6.31 -23.39 19.76
CA ARG A 8 6.29 -22.02 19.23
C ARG A 8 4.86 -21.60 18.93
N ILE A 9 4.57 -20.32 19.17
CA ILE A 9 3.27 -19.73 18.89
C ILE A 9 3.38 -18.70 17.78
N VAL A 10 2.41 -18.75 16.87
CA VAL A 10 2.23 -17.72 15.85
C VAL A 10 0.94 -16.95 16.11
N VAL A 11 1.07 -15.63 16.21
CA VAL A 11 -0.05 -14.68 16.29
C VAL A 11 -0.18 -13.99 14.93
N GLY A 12 -1.29 -14.27 14.24
CA GLY A 12 -1.62 -13.64 12.96
C GLY A 12 -2.73 -12.62 13.14
N LEU A 13 -2.54 -11.40 12.62
CA LEU A 13 -3.54 -10.35 12.59
C LEU A 13 -4.00 -10.07 11.16
N ARG A 14 -5.31 -9.97 10.96
CA ARG A 14 -5.91 -9.55 9.69
C ARG A 14 -6.93 -8.46 9.96
N PHE A 15 -6.60 -7.24 9.53
CA PHE A 15 -7.49 -6.10 9.63
C PHE A 15 -8.01 -5.72 8.24
N SER A 16 -9.23 -5.18 8.20
CA SER A 16 -9.71 -4.48 7.01
C SER A 16 -9.03 -3.12 6.95
N HIS A 17 -8.25 -2.89 5.89
CA HIS A 17 -7.57 -1.60 5.70
C HIS A 17 -8.55 -0.44 5.46
N ARG A 18 -9.85 -0.72 5.26
CA ARG A 18 -10.92 0.31 5.24
C ARG A 18 -11.09 1.00 6.59
N ILE A 19 -10.86 0.28 7.68
CA ILE A 19 -11.14 0.76 9.05
C ILE A 19 -9.87 0.97 9.89
N ALA A 20 -8.76 0.33 9.53
CA ALA A 20 -7.55 0.37 10.35
C ALA A 20 -6.28 0.41 9.50
N GLY A 21 -5.50 1.48 9.66
CA GLY A 21 -4.11 1.54 9.20
C GLY A 21 -3.16 0.94 10.22
N MET A 22 -1.85 0.97 9.91
CA MET A 22 -0.82 0.33 10.72
C MET A 22 -0.75 0.82 12.18
N HIS A 23 -0.96 2.13 12.40
CA HIS A 23 -1.02 2.70 13.74
C HIS A 23 -2.07 2.00 14.60
N THR A 24 -3.31 1.97 14.12
CA THR A 24 -4.45 1.33 14.79
C THR A 24 -4.21 -0.15 15.05
N MET A 25 -3.65 -0.87 14.07
CA MET A 25 -3.30 -2.29 14.23
C MET A 25 -2.26 -2.50 15.32
N SER A 26 -1.24 -1.65 15.38
CA SER A 26 -0.15 -1.74 16.36
C SER A 26 -0.64 -1.36 17.76
N SER A 27 -1.44 -0.30 17.88
CA SER A 27 -2.09 0.08 19.13
C SER A 27 -2.96 -1.06 19.65
N PHE A 28 -3.80 -1.67 18.80
CA PHE A 28 -4.60 -2.82 19.19
C PHE A 28 -3.74 -3.99 19.71
N LEU A 29 -2.64 -4.32 19.03
CA LEU A 29 -1.76 -5.41 19.44
C LEU A 29 -1.14 -5.13 20.83
N SER A 30 -0.69 -3.90 21.07
CA SER A 30 -0.12 -3.46 22.35
C SER A 30 -1.16 -3.45 23.48
N MET A 31 -2.37 -2.96 23.18
CA MET A 31 -3.50 -3.01 24.10
C MET A 31 -3.89 -4.44 24.46
N TRP A 32 -3.93 -5.34 23.48
CA TRP A 32 -4.25 -6.75 23.69
C TRP A 32 -3.18 -7.44 24.53
N ALA A 33 -1.90 -7.22 24.23
CA ALA A 33 -0.78 -7.71 25.03
C ALA A 33 -0.85 -7.22 26.48
N THR A 34 -1.13 -5.93 26.68
CA THR A 34 -1.30 -5.32 28.00
C THR A 34 -2.47 -5.94 28.77
N ALA A 35 -3.61 -6.14 28.11
CA ALA A 35 -4.79 -6.75 28.72
C ALA A 35 -4.52 -8.18 29.19
N CYS A 36 -3.78 -8.97 28.40
CA CYS A 36 -3.40 -10.33 28.74
C CYS A 36 -2.44 -10.39 29.94
N ARG A 37 -1.48 -9.46 30.01
CA ARG A 37 -0.46 -9.45 31.08
C ARG A 37 -0.91 -8.86 32.39
N THR A 38 -1.78 -7.85 32.34
CA THR A 38 -2.12 -7.04 33.52
C THR A 38 -3.60 -7.11 33.79
N SER A 39 -4.39 -6.29 33.10
CA SER A 39 -5.84 -6.25 33.15
C SER A 39 -6.34 -5.34 32.03
N ILE A 40 -7.56 -5.57 31.56
CA ILE A 40 -8.25 -4.68 30.62
C ILE A 40 -8.34 -3.23 31.15
N ASN A 41 -8.34 -3.04 32.48
CA ASN A 41 -8.44 -1.72 33.12
C ASN A 41 -7.16 -0.88 33.01
N LYS A 42 -6.04 -1.48 32.60
CA LYS A 42 -4.75 -0.78 32.39
C LYS A 42 -4.52 -0.42 30.91
N VAL A 43 -5.46 -0.76 30.05
CA VAL A 43 -5.37 -0.53 28.61
C VAL A 43 -5.74 0.91 28.29
N ILE A 44 -4.91 1.58 27.48
CA ILE A 44 -5.25 2.90 26.91
C ILE A 44 -6.45 2.72 25.97
N HIS A 45 -7.55 3.40 26.25
CA HIS A 45 -8.78 3.24 25.48
C HIS A 45 -8.61 3.74 24.03
N PRO A 46 -9.13 3.02 23.03
CA PRO A 46 -9.10 3.48 21.64
C PRO A 46 -10.11 4.62 21.44
N CYS A 47 -9.72 5.66 20.70
CA CYS A 47 -10.62 6.76 20.32
C CYS A 47 -11.09 6.55 18.87
N PHE A 48 -12.41 6.43 18.65
CA PHE A 48 -13.00 6.22 17.33
C PHE A 48 -13.64 7.48 16.73
N ASP A 49 -13.32 8.66 17.27
CA ASP A 49 -13.95 9.93 16.89
C ASP A 49 -13.47 10.49 15.55
N ILE A 50 -12.69 9.71 14.78
CA ILE A 50 -12.16 10.14 13.48
C ILE A 50 -13.29 10.50 12.51
N SER A 51 -14.42 9.78 12.52
CA SER A 51 -15.57 10.10 11.66
C SER A 51 -16.22 11.45 12.00
N SER A 52 -15.99 12.00 13.20
CA SER A 52 -16.40 13.36 13.56
C SER A 52 -15.48 14.45 13.01
N ILE A 53 -14.23 14.09 12.69
CA ILE A 53 -13.21 14.97 12.11
C ILE A 53 -13.26 14.90 10.57
N PHE A 54 -13.58 13.73 10.03
CA PHE A 54 -13.63 13.46 8.60
C PHE A 54 -15.03 12.94 8.26
N PRO A 55 -15.96 13.81 7.83
CA PRO A 55 -17.26 13.35 7.36
C PRO A 55 -17.06 12.41 6.16
N PRO A 56 -17.92 11.40 5.96
CA PRO A 56 -17.86 10.52 4.81
C PRO A 56 -17.86 11.37 3.53
N SER A 57 -16.77 11.30 2.79
CA SER A 57 -16.69 11.88 1.46
C SER A 57 -16.83 10.73 0.47
N ASP A 58 -17.73 10.85 -0.50
CA ASP A 58 -17.84 9.89 -1.60
C ASP A 58 -16.53 9.89 -2.38
N LEU A 59 -15.61 9.00 -2.00
CA LEU A 59 -14.47 8.65 -2.82
C LEU A 59 -15.06 8.00 -4.07
N THR A 60 -15.27 8.81 -5.10
CA THR A 60 -15.71 8.36 -6.41
C THR A 60 -14.67 7.39 -6.95
N LYS A 61 -14.92 6.10 -6.75
CA LYS A 61 -14.37 5.12 -7.68
C LYS A 61 -14.95 5.46 -9.04
N LEU A 62 -14.09 5.72 -10.01
CA LEU A 62 -14.51 5.88 -11.39
C LEU A 62 -14.86 4.50 -11.96
N GLU A 63 -15.98 3.94 -11.52
CA GLU A 63 -16.58 2.75 -12.11
C GLU A 63 -17.56 3.24 -13.18
N LEU A 64 -17.11 3.27 -14.44
CA LEU A 64 -17.99 3.58 -15.58
C LEU A 64 -18.57 2.26 -16.11
N PRO A 65 -19.87 1.98 -15.91
CA PRO A 65 -20.50 0.80 -16.48
C PRO A 65 -20.64 0.97 -17.99
N PHE A 66 -20.11 0.01 -18.76
CA PHE A 66 -20.31 -0.07 -20.20
C PHE A 66 -21.29 -1.20 -20.52
N MET A 67 -22.44 -0.86 -21.10
CA MET A 67 -23.46 -1.82 -21.51
C MET A 67 -23.23 -2.25 -22.96
N PHE A 68 -23.25 -3.56 -23.20
CA PHE A 68 -23.22 -4.14 -24.54
C PHE A 68 -24.56 -4.82 -24.82
N ASP A 69 -25.41 -4.15 -25.59
CA ASP A 69 -26.70 -4.69 -25.99
C ASP A 69 -26.58 -5.78 -27.08
N SER A 70 -27.68 -6.46 -27.38
CA SER A 70 -27.72 -7.54 -28.37
C SER A 70 -27.26 -7.10 -29.77
N GLN A 71 -27.50 -5.84 -30.13
CA GLN A 71 -27.07 -5.27 -31.41
C GLN A 71 -25.55 -5.09 -31.45
N SER A 72 -24.96 -4.56 -30.37
CA SER A 72 -23.51 -4.38 -30.21
C SER A 72 -22.77 -5.71 -30.24
N ILE A 73 -23.29 -6.72 -29.54
CA ILE A 73 -22.77 -8.10 -29.58
C ILE A 73 -22.82 -8.67 -31.00
N SER A 74 -23.89 -8.43 -31.75
CA SER A 74 -24.02 -8.91 -33.14
C SER A 74 -22.99 -8.24 -34.07
N LYS A 75 -22.73 -6.94 -33.87
CA LYS A 75 -21.66 -6.22 -34.59
C LYS A 75 -20.27 -6.78 -34.25
N LEU A 76 -20.02 -7.10 -32.98
CA LEU A 76 -18.75 -7.73 -32.55
C LEU A 76 -18.56 -9.12 -33.16
N LYS A 77 -19.62 -9.94 -33.22
CA LYS A 77 -19.59 -11.24 -33.92
C LYS A 77 -19.20 -11.09 -35.39
N ALA A 78 -19.83 -10.15 -36.10
CA ALA A 78 -19.53 -9.89 -37.50
C ALA A 78 -18.09 -9.40 -37.70
N ALA A 79 -17.59 -8.55 -36.80
CA ALA A 79 -16.20 -8.09 -36.81
C ALA A 79 -15.21 -9.24 -36.57
N ALA A 80 -15.49 -10.14 -35.62
CA ALA A 80 -14.65 -11.31 -35.35
C ALA A 80 -14.58 -12.25 -36.56
N LYS A 81 -15.71 -12.51 -37.24
CA LYS A 81 -15.74 -13.31 -38.48
C LYS A 81 -14.91 -12.66 -39.59
N ARG A 82 -15.03 -11.34 -39.80
CA ARG A 82 -14.19 -10.60 -40.75
C ARG A 82 -12.70 -10.64 -40.38
N GLY A 83 -12.39 -10.68 -39.08
CA GLY A 83 -11.02 -10.79 -38.56
C GLY A 83 -10.42 -12.19 -38.63
N GLY A 84 -11.07 -13.15 -39.31
CA GLY A 84 -10.53 -14.49 -39.52
C GLY A 84 -10.69 -15.44 -38.34
N PHE A 85 -11.64 -15.19 -37.43
CA PHE A 85 -11.97 -16.15 -36.38
C PHE A 85 -12.60 -17.42 -36.99
N ASP A 86 -11.82 -18.50 -37.05
CA ASP A 86 -12.21 -19.79 -37.62
C ASP A 86 -11.94 -20.92 -36.61
N SER A 87 -12.92 -21.15 -35.73
CA SER A 87 -12.84 -22.19 -34.67
C SER A 87 -13.93 -23.25 -34.77
N GLY A 88 -14.66 -23.28 -35.89
CA GLY A 88 -15.82 -24.17 -36.07
C GLY A 88 -17.01 -23.88 -35.15
N ARG A 89 -16.94 -22.87 -34.27
CA ARG A 89 -18.04 -22.41 -33.41
C ARG A 89 -18.17 -20.89 -33.44
N GLU A 90 -19.30 -20.37 -32.97
CA GLU A 90 -19.42 -18.93 -32.75
C GLU A 90 -18.69 -18.48 -31.46
N PRO A 91 -18.06 -17.29 -31.48
CA PRO A 91 -17.51 -16.71 -30.27
C PRO A 91 -18.65 -16.29 -29.33
N SER A 92 -18.47 -16.56 -28.04
CA SER A 92 -19.44 -16.20 -27.00
C SER A 92 -19.45 -14.68 -26.76
N ARG A 93 -20.55 -14.19 -26.19
CA ARG A 93 -20.72 -12.76 -25.85
C ARG A 93 -19.61 -12.27 -24.91
N VAL A 94 -19.19 -13.12 -23.96
CA VAL A 94 -18.13 -12.81 -23.00
C VAL A 94 -16.77 -12.72 -23.70
N GLU A 95 -16.46 -13.66 -24.59
CA GLU A 95 -15.21 -13.66 -25.36
C GLU A 95 -15.08 -12.39 -26.21
N LEU A 96 -16.16 -11.96 -26.87
CA LEU A 96 -16.20 -10.76 -27.71
C LEU A 96 -15.98 -9.47 -26.93
N VAL A 97 -16.68 -9.31 -25.80
CA VAL A 97 -16.54 -8.13 -24.93
C VAL A 97 -15.15 -8.11 -24.31
N THR A 98 -14.64 -9.26 -23.86
CA THR A 98 -13.30 -9.37 -23.30
C THR A 98 -12.23 -9.00 -24.32
N ALA A 99 -12.33 -9.49 -25.56
CA ALA A 99 -11.39 -9.17 -26.63
C ALA A 99 -11.40 -7.67 -26.96
N LEU A 100 -12.57 -7.07 -27.13
CA LEU A 100 -12.70 -5.64 -27.43
C LEU A 100 -12.12 -4.77 -26.30
N SER A 101 -12.49 -5.06 -25.05
CA SER A 101 -11.97 -4.33 -23.89
C SER A 101 -10.46 -4.48 -23.76
N SER A 102 -9.92 -5.67 -24.03
CA SER A 102 -8.48 -5.92 -23.99
C SER A 102 -7.74 -5.13 -25.08
N ILE A 103 -8.26 -5.09 -26.30
CA ILE A 103 -7.67 -4.30 -27.41
C ILE A 103 -7.70 -2.81 -27.06
N ALA A 104 -8.84 -2.28 -26.61
CA ALA A 104 -8.96 -0.87 -26.25
C ALA A 104 -7.96 -0.47 -25.14
N LEU A 105 -7.82 -1.31 -24.11
CA LEU A 105 -6.85 -1.07 -23.03
C LEU A 105 -5.41 -1.20 -23.50
N LEU A 106 -5.11 -2.16 -24.39
CA LEU A 106 -3.79 -2.32 -25.01
C LEU A 106 -3.43 -1.12 -25.89
N ASP A 107 -4.35 -0.58 -26.68
CA ASP A 107 -4.10 0.57 -27.54
C ASP A 107 -3.91 1.85 -26.71
N ILE A 108 -4.68 2.04 -25.64
CA ILE A 108 -4.44 3.09 -24.64
C ILE A 108 -3.05 2.93 -24.02
N ALA A 109 -2.66 1.70 -23.68
CA ALA A 109 -1.34 1.43 -23.11
C ALA A 109 -0.21 1.73 -24.12
N LYS A 110 -0.38 1.39 -25.41
CA LYS A 110 0.58 1.69 -26.48
C LYS A 110 0.69 3.19 -26.76
N LEU A 111 -0.42 3.93 -26.79
CA LEU A 111 -0.44 5.39 -26.97
C LEU A 111 0.31 6.12 -25.85
N LYS A 112 0.32 5.55 -24.64
CA LYS A 112 1.04 6.09 -23.48
C LYS A 112 2.52 5.68 -23.43
N ASN A 113 3.00 4.82 -24.32
CA ASN A 113 4.28 4.13 -24.15
C ASN A 113 5.28 4.41 -25.29
N THR A 114 5.83 5.62 -25.31
CA THR A 114 6.88 6.05 -26.28
C THR A 114 8.18 6.57 -25.65
N GLN A 115 8.37 6.47 -24.33
CA GLN A 115 9.64 6.84 -23.67
C GLN A 115 9.91 5.96 -22.43
N SER A 116 11.18 5.89 -22.02
CA SER A 116 11.60 5.33 -20.72
C SER A 116 10.71 5.89 -19.62
N LYS A 117 9.89 5.03 -19.01
CA LYS A 117 8.89 5.46 -18.03
C LYS A 117 9.56 5.81 -16.71
N PRO A 118 9.28 6.99 -16.14
CA PRO A 118 9.88 7.37 -14.87
C PRO A 118 9.41 6.45 -13.73
N LEU A 119 10.32 6.17 -12.79
CA LEU A 119 10.02 5.39 -11.59
C LEU A 119 9.11 6.21 -10.68
N LEU A 120 7.90 5.73 -10.39
CA LEU A 120 7.02 6.34 -9.40
C LEU A 120 7.32 5.77 -8.02
N ILE A 121 7.76 6.62 -7.10
CA ILE A 121 7.97 6.24 -5.70
C ILE A 121 6.91 6.91 -4.84
N ALA A 122 6.34 6.16 -3.90
CA ALA A 122 5.34 6.68 -2.97
C ALA A 122 5.66 6.27 -1.53
N HIS A 123 5.44 7.18 -0.58
CA HIS A 123 5.55 6.95 0.86
C HIS A 123 4.22 7.21 1.56
N THR A 124 3.81 6.29 2.41
CA THR A 124 2.71 6.54 3.36
C THR A 124 3.25 7.19 4.63
N VAL A 125 2.75 8.36 5.00
CA VAL A 125 3.21 9.11 6.17
C VAL A 125 2.06 9.26 7.17
N ASN A 126 2.25 8.75 8.40
CA ASN A 126 1.28 8.91 9.51
C ASN A 126 1.05 10.40 9.81
N LEU A 127 -0.18 10.83 10.08
CA LEU A 127 -0.48 12.23 10.38
C LEU A 127 -0.66 12.52 11.87
N ARG A 128 -0.75 11.48 12.71
CA ARG A 128 -0.85 11.65 14.17
C ARG A 128 0.40 12.35 14.71
N GLY A 129 0.20 13.37 15.55
CA GLY A 129 1.27 14.19 16.11
C GLY A 129 1.98 15.09 15.10
N ARG A 130 1.37 15.36 13.93
CA ARG A 130 1.94 16.23 12.88
C ARG A 130 1.01 17.38 12.47
N THR A 131 -0.08 17.56 13.19
CA THR A 131 -1.06 18.63 13.01
C THR A 131 -1.73 18.89 14.34
N ASP A 132 -2.04 20.15 14.62
CA ASP A 132 -2.82 20.60 15.78
C ASP A 132 -4.31 20.31 15.59
N LEU A 133 -4.68 19.28 14.82
CA LEU A 133 -6.06 18.79 14.69
C LEU A 133 -6.21 17.33 15.12
N LEU A 134 -5.09 16.59 15.24
CA LEU A 134 -5.07 15.15 15.56
C LEU A 134 -4.31 14.92 16.88
N TRP A 135 -5.00 15.16 18.01
CA TRP A 135 -4.36 15.29 19.34
C TRP A 135 -4.23 13.97 20.09
N HIS A 136 -4.88 12.93 19.58
CA HIS A 136 -5.03 11.66 20.26
C HIS A 136 -4.12 10.61 19.61
N GLU A 137 -3.03 10.27 20.28
CA GLU A 137 -2.16 9.16 19.86
C GLU A 137 -2.92 7.82 19.83
N ASN A 138 -4.02 7.69 20.58
CA ASN A 138 -4.92 6.54 20.59
C ASN A 138 -6.05 6.60 19.54
N SER A 139 -6.07 7.60 18.64
CA SER A 139 -7.07 7.66 17.57
C SER A 139 -6.97 6.47 16.62
N CYS A 140 -8.09 5.78 16.44
CA CYS A 140 -8.24 4.59 15.62
C CYS A 140 -8.84 4.91 14.26
N GLY A 141 -8.12 4.53 13.21
CA GLY A 141 -8.53 4.67 11.81
C GLY A 141 -7.36 4.96 10.87
N ASN A 142 -7.68 5.37 9.64
CA ASN A 142 -6.69 5.68 8.60
C ASN A 142 -6.34 7.17 8.62
N LEU A 143 -5.31 7.55 9.38
CA LEU A 143 -4.74 8.91 9.39
C LEU A 143 -3.34 8.89 8.80
N TYR A 144 -3.28 8.85 7.48
CA TYR A 144 -2.03 8.95 6.74
C TYR A 144 -2.25 9.73 5.45
N MET A 145 -1.16 10.28 4.94
CA MET A 145 -1.09 10.84 3.59
C MET A 145 -0.23 9.97 2.69
N VAL A 146 -0.41 10.13 1.38
CA VAL A 146 0.50 9.56 0.38
C VAL A 146 1.31 10.68 -0.24
N VAL A 147 2.62 10.65 -0.04
CA VAL A 147 3.57 11.49 -0.77
C VAL A 147 4.12 10.68 -1.93
N HIS A 148 4.14 11.21 -3.14
CA HIS A 148 4.65 10.49 -4.30
C HIS A 148 5.37 11.42 -5.27
N TRP A 149 6.32 10.87 -6.02
CA TRP A 149 7.07 11.59 -7.04
C TRP A 149 7.52 10.63 -8.14
N LYS A 150 7.80 11.22 -9.30
CA LYS A 150 8.42 10.54 -10.44
C LYS A 150 9.92 10.81 -10.39
N SER A 151 10.73 9.76 -10.32
CA SER A 151 12.19 9.85 -10.30
C SER A 151 12.80 9.32 -11.59
N ALA A 152 13.84 10.01 -12.04
CA ALA A 152 14.83 9.52 -13.00
C ALA A 152 16.27 9.64 -12.43
N VAL A 153 16.40 9.84 -11.10
CA VAL A 153 17.65 10.27 -10.44
C VAL A 153 18.36 9.10 -9.74
N GLU A 154 19.70 9.13 -9.73
CA GLU A 154 20.57 8.19 -9.00
C GLU A 154 20.44 8.29 -7.46
N PHE A 155 20.94 7.29 -6.74
CA PHE A 155 20.77 7.10 -5.28
C PHE A 155 21.13 8.33 -4.43
N ASN A 156 22.28 8.99 -4.68
CA ASN A 156 22.69 10.16 -3.89
C ASN A 156 21.75 11.36 -4.08
N GLY A 157 21.21 11.55 -5.28
CA GLY A 157 20.16 12.55 -5.52
C GLY A 157 18.82 12.12 -4.89
N MET A 158 18.54 10.82 -4.85
CA MET A 158 17.31 10.27 -4.31
C MET A 158 17.15 10.50 -2.81
N VAL A 159 18.23 10.45 -2.02
CA VAL A 159 18.17 10.71 -0.57
C VAL A 159 17.69 12.14 -0.29
N ASN A 160 18.28 13.14 -0.94
CA ASN A 160 17.88 14.54 -0.77
C ASN A 160 16.41 14.75 -1.21
N VAL A 161 16.03 14.18 -2.36
CA VAL A 161 14.64 14.23 -2.84
C VAL A 161 13.67 13.64 -1.82
N ILE A 162 13.98 12.49 -1.22
CA ILE A 162 13.13 11.87 -0.19
C ILE A 162 13.05 12.76 1.07
N CYS A 163 14.18 13.30 1.51
CA CYS A 163 14.25 14.17 2.69
C CYS A 163 13.42 15.43 2.52
N ASP A 164 13.63 16.17 1.42
CA ASP A 164 12.92 17.40 1.11
C ASP A 164 11.43 17.13 0.97
N MET A 165 11.05 16.08 0.25
CA MET A 165 9.66 15.72 0.03
C MET A 165 8.92 15.34 1.33
N ILE A 166 9.57 14.57 2.22
CA ILE A 166 9.00 14.26 3.54
C ILE A 166 8.92 15.51 4.41
N SER A 167 9.91 16.41 4.32
CA SER A 167 9.94 17.67 5.06
C SER A 167 8.80 18.60 4.62
N ASP A 168 8.66 18.83 3.32
CA ASP A 168 7.60 19.64 2.72
C ASP A 168 6.22 19.09 3.06
N ALA A 169 6.06 17.76 3.01
CA ALA A 169 4.85 17.09 3.44
C ALA A 169 4.54 17.36 4.91
N LYS A 170 5.52 17.26 5.81
CA LYS A 170 5.30 17.59 7.23
C LYS A 170 4.90 19.05 7.42
N THR A 171 5.61 19.98 6.79
CA THR A 171 5.34 21.42 6.87
C THR A 171 3.94 21.74 6.35
N LYS A 172 3.58 21.24 5.17
CA LYS A 172 2.27 21.43 4.56
C LYS A 172 1.14 21.02 5.51
N TYR A 173 1.23 19.85 6.13
CA TYR A 173 0.15 19.36 6.98
C TYR A 173 0.14 20.00 8.37
N ALA A 174 1.31 20.37 8.90
CA ALA A 174 1.40 21.12 10.15
C ALA A 174 0.71 22.49 10.06
N THR A 175 0.74 23.13 8.89
CA THR A 175 0.07 24.43 8.68
C THR A 175 -1.46 24.36 8.52
N ILE A 176 -2.04 23.16 8.40
CA ILE A 176 -3.49 23.02 8.23
C ILE A 176 -4.17 23.06 9.60
N ILE A 177 -4.91 24.14 9.82
CA ILE A 177 -5.69 24.39 11.04
C ILE A 177 -7.20 24.13 10.88
N ASP A 178 -7.65 23.81 9.66
CA ASP A 178 -9.04 23.49 9.38
C ASP A 178 -9.25 21.99 9.07
N LYS A 179 -10.25 21.38 9.68
CA LYS A 179 -10.53 19.94 9.58
C LYS A 179 -10.98 19.53 8.18
N GLU A 180 -11.81 20.34 7.53
CA GLU A 180 -12.29 20.07 6.17
C GLU A 180 -11.15 20.17 5.16
N LYS A 181 -10.27 21.17 5.32
CA LYS A 181 -9.05 21.31 4.54
C LYS A 181 -8.09 20.15 4.75
N LEU A 182 -7.94 19.66 5.98
CA LEU A 182 -7.14 18.48 6.28
C LEU A 182 -7.70 17.25 5.58
N CYS A 183 -9.01 17.03 5.69
CA CYS A 183 -9.75 15.94 5.03
C CYS A 183 -9.54 15.96 3.51
N SER A 184 -9.88 17.08 2.87
CA SER A 184 -9.74 17.23 1.42
C SER A 184 -8.29 17.09 0.98
N THR A 185 -7.31 17.60 1.73
CA THR A 185 -5.88 17.45 1.41
C THR A 185 -5.43 15.99 1.49
N MET A 186 -5.88 15.25 2.51
CA MET A 186 -5.64 13.81 2.64
C MET A 186 -6.25 13.02 1.47
N VAL A 187 -7.53 13.27 1.18
CA VAL A 187 -8.25 12.62 0.07
C VAL A 187 -7.58 12.92 -1.26
N ASN A 188 -7.25 14.18 -1.52
CA ASN A 188 -6.57 14.60 -2.73
C ASN A 188 -5.20 13.92 -2.87
N SER A 189 -4.45 13.75 -1.78
CA SER A 189 -3.16 13.03 -1.84
C SER A 189 -3.31 11.59 -2.33
N GLN A 190 -4.41 10.91 -1.95
CA GLN A 190 -4.71 9.55 -2.41
C GLN A 190 -5.21 9.55 -3.85
N ILE A 191 -6.08 10.49 -4.23
CA ILE A 191 -6.58 10.63 -5.60
C ILE A 191 -5.43 10.89 -6.58
N GLU A 192 -4.53 11.82 -6.26
CA GLU A 192 -3.39 12.15 -7.12
C GLU A 192 -2.41 10.98 -7.24
N PHE A 193 -2.20 10.23 -6.16
CA PHE A 193 -1.43 8.98 -6.22
C PHE A 193 -2.12 7.95 -7.13
N ILE A 194 -3.41 7.71 -6.97
CA ILE A 194 -4.18 6.76 -7.79
C ILE A 194 -4.14 7.14 -9.27
N LYS A 195 -4.32 8.43 -9.58
CA LYS A 195 -4.18 8.96 -10.95
C LYS A 195 -2.79 8.68 -11.51
N SER A 196 -1.74 8.94 -10.73
CA SER A 196 -0.35 8.68 -11.13
C SER A 196 -0.08 7.20 -11.41
N VAL A 197 -0.64 6.29 -10.59
CA VAL A 197 -0.53 4.84 -10.80
C VAL A 197 -1.30 4.39 -12.04
N SER A 198 -2.50 4.93 -12.28
CA SER A 198 -3.38 4.55 -13.39
C SER A 198 -2.86 5.02 -14.76
N ILE A 199 -1.88 5.93 -14.76
CA ILE A 199 -1.21 6.43 -15.96
C ILE A 199 0.05 5.61 -16.26
N ASP A 200 0.80 5.16 -15.23
CA ASP A 200 2.17 4.62 -15.35
C ASP A 200 2.39 3.30 -14.55
N GLU A 201 1.55 2.28 -14.76
CA GLU A 201 1.51 1.05 -13.92
C GLU A 201 2.82 0.24 -13.78
N GLU A 202 3.82 0.43 -14.65
CA GLU A 202 4.92 -0.54 -14.78
C GLU A 202 6.00 -0.45 -13.68
N PHE A 203 6.25 0.73 -13.11
CA PHE A 203 7.28 0.94 -12.10
C PHE A 203 6.82 1.85 -10.95
N VAL A 204 5.88 1.33 -10.15
CA VAL A 204 5.49 1.93 -8.87
C VAL A 204 6.16 1.16 -7.73
N ILE A 205 6.83 1.86 -6.81
CA ILE A 205 7.32 1.31 -5.53
C ILE A 205 6.66 2.08 -4.39
N VAL A 206 5.93 1.36 -3.55
CA VAL A 206 5.31 1.93 -2.34
C VAL A 206 6.16 1.58 -1.13
N PHE A 207 6.51 2.59 -0.34
CA PHE A 207 7.17 2.44 0.94
C PHE A 207 6.17 2.66 2.08
N SER A 208 6.17 1.74 3.02
CA SER A 208 5.39 1.84 4.26
C SER A 208 6.30 1.68 5.47
N GLY A 209 6.50 2.77 6.19
CA GLY A 209 7.26 2.78 7.43
C GLY A 209 6.44 2.21 8.58
N ARG A 210 7.01 1.25 9.29
CA ARG A 210 6.49 0.72 10.56
C ARG A 210 7.44 0.87 11.73
N CYS A 211 8.54 1.58 11.50
CA CYS A 211 9.43 2.04 12.54
C CYS A 211 8.64 2.80 13.62
N ARG A 212 9.06 2.65 14.87
CA ARG A 212 8.47 3.26 16.08
C ARG A 212 7.14 2.66 16.55
N TYR A 213 6.57 1.68 15.85
CA TYR A 213 5.41 0.92 16.35
C TYR A 213 5.77 -0.24 17.29
N ARG A 214 7.08 -0.50 17.47
CA ARG A 214 7.63 -1.46 18.44
C ARG A 214 6.93 -2.83 18.43
N PRO A 215 6.81 -3.49 17.26
CA PRO A 215 6.07 -4.75 17.17
C PRO A 215 6.70 -5.87 18.01
N TYR A 216 8.00 -5.79 18.29
CA TYR A 216 8.76 -6.73 19.13
C TYR A 216 8.56 -6.52 20.64
N GLU A 217 7.88 -5.46 21.08
CA GLU A 217 7.61 -5.20 22.51
C GLU A 217 6.31 -5.84 23.01
N ASN A 218 5.52 -6.44 22.13
CA ASN A 218 4.20 -6.99 22.45
C ASN A 218 4.30 -8.37 23.10
N ASP A 219 4.44 -8.39 24.43
CA ASP A 219 4.42 -9.61 25.24
C ASP A 219 3.02 -9.89 25.79
N PHE A 220 2.46 -11.05 25.47
CA PHE A 220 1.13 -11.47 25.95
C PHE A 220 1.16 -12.23 27.28
N GLY A 221 2.33 -12.37 27.91
CA GLY A 221 2.56 -13.14 29.13
C GLY A 221 3.41 -14.40 28.93
N TRP A 222 3.93 -14.61 27.72
CA TRP A 222 4.71 -15.78 27.31
C TRP A 222 5.99 -15.43 26.56
N GLY A 223 6.43 -14.18 26.69
CA GLY A 223 7.62 -13.66 26.05
C GLY A 223 7.32 -12.78 24.84
N LYS A 224 8.34 -12.01 24.47
CA LYS A 224 8.32 -11.11 23.32
C LYS A 224 8.43 -11.88 22.00
N PRO A 225 7.90 -11.34 20.88
CA PRO A 225 8.08 -11.93 19.57
C PRO A 225 9.56 -12.06 19.22
N VAL A 226 9.96 -13.23 18.72
CA VAL A 226 11.30 -13.43 18.15
C VAL A 226 11.37 -13.04 16.67
N PHE A 227 10.20 -12.87 16.03
CA PHE A 227 10.10 -12.58 14.60
C PHE A 227 8.78 -11.90 14.26
N VAL A 228 8.87 -10.81 13.50
CA VAL A 228 7.71 -10.10 12.95
C VAL A 228 7.83 -10.06 11.44
N SER A 229 6.75 -10.45 10.74
CA SER A 229 6.72 -10.49 9.28
C SER A 229 5.40 -9.94 8.74
N ASN A 230 5.33 -9.83 7.41
CA ASN A 230 4.15 -9.38 6.71
C ASN A 230 3.58 -10.42 5.78
N LYS A 231 2.25 -10.37 5.62
CA LYS A 231 1.59 -11.04 4.51
C LYS A 231 1.94 -10.31 3.21
N SER A 232 2.31 -11.08 2.18
CA SER A 232 2.53 -10.56 0.83
C SER A 232 1.28 -9.87 0.29
N VAL A 233 1.49 -8.75 -0.41
CA VAL A 233 0.47 -8.03 -1.18
C VAL A 233 0.69 -8.21 -2.69
N ASN A 234 -0.31 -7.90 -3.50
CA ASN A 234 -0.27 -8.09 -4.96
C ASN A 234 0.33 -6.88 -5.74
N PHE A 235 1.15 -6.06 -5.09
CA PHE A 235 1.85 -4.92 -5.69
C PHE A 235 3.25 -4.77 -5.07
N ARG A 236 4.14 -3.99 -5.71
CA ARG A 236 5.48 -3.76 -5.17
C ARG A 236 5.38 -2.90 -3.91
N LEU A 237 5.75 -3.49 -2.77
CA LEU A 237 5.67 -2.86 -1.46
C LEU A 237 6.96 -3.14 -0.70
N ILE A 238 7.58 -2.08 -0.18
CA ILE A 238 8.71 -2.16 0.73
C ILE A 238 8.21 -1.73 2.10
N VAL A 239 8.19 -2.67 3.05
CA VAL A 239 7.84 -2.37 4.45
C VAL A 239 9.12 -2.25 5.27
N LEU A 240 9.28 -1.11 5.93
CA LEU A 240 10.43 -0.84 6.80
C LEU A 240 10.03 -1.08 8.25
N ILE A 241 10.77 -1.95 8.95
CA ILE A 241 10.52 -2.31 10.36
C ILE A 241 11.82 -2.13 11.13
N ASP A 242 11.76 -1.57 12.35
CA ASP A 242 12.96 -1.44 13.19
C ASP A 242 13.55 -2.81 13.53
N ASP A 243 14.88 -2.89 13.51
CA ASP A 243 15.67 -3.93 14.13
C ASP A 243 16.19 -3.37 15.46
N GLU A 244 15.41 -3.54 16.52
CA GLU A 244 15.74 -2.98 17.85
C GLU A 244 16.99 -3.63 18.45
N GLU A 245 17.28 -4.90 18.12
CA GLU A 245 18.45 -5.61 18.63
C GLU A 245 19.76 -5.08 18.03
N ARG A 246 19.75 -4.75 16.73
CA ARG A 246 20.96 -4.34 15.99
C ARG A 246 21.02 -2.84 15.71
N GLY A 247 20.02 -2.07 16.14
CA GLY A 247 19.90 -0.63 15.86
C GLY A 247 19.71 -0.32 14.38
N GLY A 248 19.12 -1.24 13.61
CA GLY A 248 19.00 -1.17 12.15
C GLY A 248 17.55 -1.09 11.65
N VAL A 249 17.36 -1.29 10.34
CA VAL A 249 16.04 -1.36 9.71
C VAL A 249 15.95 -2.60 8.81
N ASN A 250 14.94 -3.42 9.04
CA ASN A 250 14.58 -4.55 8.18
C ASN A 250 13.67 -4.06 7.05
N ALA A 251 14.12 -4.23 5.80
CA ALA A 251 13.32 -3.96 4.60
C ALA A 251 12.67 -5.25 4.07
N TRP A 252 11.35 -5.32 4.18
CA TRP A 252 10.54 -6.40 3.62
C TRP A 252 10.06 -6.04 2.22
N ILE A 253 10.74 -6.58 1.22
CA ILE A 253 10.47 -6.30 -0.20
C ILE A 253 9.49 -7.34 -0.73
N THR A 254 8.32 -6.87 -1.16
CA THR A 254 7.31 -7.67 -1.88
C THR A 254 7.33 -7.26 -3.35
N ILE A 255 7.44 -8.24 -4.25
CA ILE A 255 7.29 -8.05 -5.70
C ILE A 255 6.09 -8.86 -6.18
N LYS A 256 5.42 -8.39 -7.23
CA LYS A 256 4.29 -9.10 -7.86
C LYS A 256 4.74 -10.50 -8.27
N LYS A 257 3.94 -11.54 -7.98
CA LYS A 257 4.26 -12.93 -8.34
C LYS A 257 4.59 -13.12 -9.83
N LYS A 258 3.93 -12.36 -10.72
CA LYS A 258 4.19 -12.38 -12.17
C LYS A 258 5.52 -11.74 -12.60
N LYS A 259 6.31 -11.22 -11.67
CA LYS A 259 7.60 -10.54 -11.88
C LYS A 259 8.68 -11.13 -10.97
N GLU A 260 8.63 -12.43 -10.75
CA GLU A 260 9.58 -13.10 -9.84
C GLU A 260 11.03 -13.01 -10.35
N GLU A 261 11.22 -12.84 -11.66
CA GLU A 261 12.54 -12.56 -12.24
C GLU A 261 13.20 -11.30 -11.65
N GLU A 262 12.42 -10.26 -11.27
CA GLU A 262 12.97 -9.06 -10.63
C GLU A 262 13.57 -9.37 -9.25
N MET A 263 12.98 -10.31 -8.51
CA MET A 263 13.55 -10.76 -7.23
C MET A 263 14.83 -11.56 -7.43
N VAL A 264 14.95 -12.29 -8.54
CA VAL A 264 16.19 -13.01 -8.89
C VAL A 264 17.30 -12.02 -9.21
N LEU A 265 17.01 -11.00 -10.03
CA LEU A 265 17.96 -9.95 -10.37
C LEU A 265 18.41 -9.17 -9.12
N LEU A 266 17.47 -8.80 -8.24
CA LEU A 266 17.80 -8.14 -6.98
C LEU A 266 18.68 -9.03 -6.08
N LYS A 267 18.51 -10.35 -6.10
CA LYS A 267 19.36 -11.30 -5.36
C LYS A 267 20.78 -11.41 -5.92
N GLN A 268 20.98 -11.02 -7.17
CA GLN A 268 22.28 -11.06 -7.86
C GLN A 268 23.00 -9.71 -7.83
N ASP A 269 22.33 -8.64 -7.39
CA ASP A 269 22.90 -7.30 -7.32
C ASP A 269 24.00 -7.19 -6.24
N VAL A 270 25.25 -7.22 -6.69
CA VAL A 270 26.43 -7.25 -5.81
C VAL A 270 26.54 -5.96 -4.98
N GLU A 271 26.12 -4.81 -5.52
CA GLU A 271 26.18 -3.54 -4.79
C GLU A 271 25.14 -3.54 -3.68
N PHE A 272 23.89 -3.90 -3.98
CA PHE A 272 22.81 -3.99 -3.00
C PHE A 272 23.16 -4.96 -1.87
N TRP A 273 23.60 -6.18 -2.20
CA TRP A 273 23.96 -7.19 -1.20
C TRP A 273 25.25 -6.86 -0.45
N GLY A 274 26.20 -6.17 -1.08
CA GLY A 274 27.42 -5.69 -0.45
C GLY A 274 27.16 -4.68 0.68
N LYS A 275 25.99 -4.03 0.70
CA LYS A 275 25.58 -3.08 1.75
C LYS A 275 24.75 -3.71 2.87
N LEU A 276 24.31 -4.96 2.73
CA LEU A 276 23.49 -5.63 3.74
C LEU A 276 24.35 -6.27 4.83
N SER A 277 23.92 -6.17 6.09
CA SER A 277 24.47 -6.97 7.16
C SER A 277 24.05 -8.43 6.97
N LYS A 278 25.01 -9.37 7.08
CA LYS A 278 24.70 -10.79 7.03
C LYS A 278 23.84 -11.15 8.24
N LYS A 279 22.65 -11.72 8.02
CA LYS A 279 21.87 -12.33 9.11
C LYS A 279 22.70 -13.48 9.69
N SER A 280 23.02 -13.38 10.98
CA SER A 280 23.56 -14.46 11.80
C SER A 280 22.51 -15.55 12.01
#